data_AF-A0A2E7LTZ0-F1
#
_entry.id   AF-A0A2E7LTZ0-F1
#
_cell.length_a   1.000
_cell.length_b   1.000
_cell.length_c   1.000
_cell.angle_alpha   90.00
_cell.angle_beta   90.00
_cell.angle_gamma   90.00
#
_symmetry.space_group_name_H-M   'P 1'
#
loop_
_entity.id
_entity.type
_entity.pdbx_description
1 polymer ?
#
loop_
_entity_poly.entity_id
_entity_poly.type
_entity_poly.pdbx_seq_one_letter_code
_entity_poly.pdbx_strand_id
1 'polypeptide(L)' 'MKTIKFKGKNTIFLNGIEYKGYNVGDLPPSFGFIKKHNGFDENGNDVFKQGKNNWFNYKGLTFIEAPLKW' A
#
# COMPACT_ATOMS: atom_id res chain seq x y z
N MET A 1 15.02 -8.09 15.56
CA MET A 1 13.70 -7.72 16.10
C MET A 1 13.02 -6.80 15.09
N LYS A 2 11.73 -7.01 14.76
CA LYS A 2 10.97 -6.05 13.96
C LYS A 2 10.36 -5.02 14.90
N THR A 3 10.62 -3.73 14.67
CA THR A 3 10.15 -2.66 15.56
C THR A 3 8.95 -1.97 14.91
N ILE A 4 7.81 -2.00 15.60
CA ILE A 4 6.61 -1.26 15.22
C ILE A 4 6.58 0.04 16.01
N LYS A 5 6.55 1.18 15.32
CA LYS A 5 6.36 2.50 15.92
C LYS A 5 5.02 3.08 15.47
N PHE A 6 4.20 3.53 16.41
CA PHE A 6 2.91 4.15 16.10
C PHE A 6 3.12 5.66 15.91
N LYS A 7 2.82 6.19 14.72
CA LYS A 7 2.92 7.64 14.42
C LYS A 7 1.60 8.35 14.69
N GLY A 8 0.49 7.63 14.58
CA GLY A 8 -0.86 8.16 14.78
C GLY A 8 -1.89 7.04 14.89
N LYS A 9 -3.17 7.38 14.76
CA LYS A 9 -4.30 6.45 14.97
C LYS A 9 -4.27 5.26 14.00
N ASN A 10 -3.95 5.52 12.73
CA ASN A 10 -3.92 4.52 11.66
C ASN A 10 -2.58 4.49 10.90
N THR A 11 -1.52 5.15 11.40
CA THR A 11 -0.22 5.17 10.72
C THR A 11 0.85 4.55 11.61
N ILE A 12 1.57 3.58 11.07
CA ILE A 12 2.64 2.87 11.78
C ILE A 12 3.90 2.83 10.93
N PHE A 13 5.05 2.79 11.58
CA PHE A 13 6.30 2.43 10.95
C PHE A 13 6.68 1.02 11.34
N LEU A 14 6.92 0.18 10.35
CA LEU A 14 7.49 -1.14 10.54
C LEU A 14 8.92 -1.12 9.99
N ASN A 15 9.91 -1.24 10.86
CA ASN A 15 11.33 -1.14 10.47
C ASN A 15 11.68 0.14 9.69
N GLY A 16 11.04 1.27 10.02
CA GLY A 16 11.26 2.55 9.35
C GLY A 16 10.43 2.77 8.08
N ILE A 17 9.73 1.75 7.58
CA ILE A 17 8.81 1.88 6.45
C ILE A 17 7.43 2.32 6.96
N GLU A 18 6.86 3.37 6.36
CA GLU A 18 5.53 3.89 6.73
C GLU A 18 4.41 3.05 6.13
N TYR A 19 3.46 2.64 6.97
CA TYR A 19 2.25 1.93 6.61
C TYR A 19 1.03 2.70 7.08
N LYS A 20 -0.02 2.65 6.27
CA LYS A 20 -1.34 3.20 6.58
C LYS A 20 -2.34 2.07 6.75
N GLY A 21 -3.06 2.10 7.87
CA GLY A 21 -4.09 1.14 8.25
C GLY A 21 -5.44 1.53 7.69
N TYR A 22 -6.08 0.58 7.03
CA TYR A 22 -7.41 0.69 6.44
C TYR A 22 -8.34 -0.37 7.05
N ASN A 23 -9.62 -0.05 7.13
CA ASN A 23 -10.63 -1.07 7.40
C ASN A 23 -10.80 -1.94 6.15
N VAL A 24 -11.30 -3.17 6.33
CA VAL A 24 -11.56 -4.09 5.21
C VAL A 24 -12.54 -3.50 4.19
N GLY A 25 -13.49 -2.66 4.63
CA GLY A 25 -14.42 -1.95 3.75
C GLY A 25 -13.86 -0.69 3.08
N ASP A 26 -12.71 -0.18 3.53
CA ASP A 26 -12.10 1.08 3.09
C ASP A 26 -10.73 0.86 2.42
N LEU A 27 -10.51 -0.34 1.86
CA LEU A 27 -9.24 -0.67 1.22
C LEU A 27 -9.02 0.21 -0.03
N PRO A 28 -7.81 0.75 -0.22
CA PRO A 28 -7.52 1.59 -1.37
C PRO A 28 -7.60 0.77 -2.67
N PRO A 29 -7.94 1.40 -3.82
CA PRO A 29 -8.04 0.71 -5.10
C PRO A 29 -6.69 0.19 -5.61
N SER A 30 -5.58 0.50 -4.93
CA SER A 30 -4.23 -0.03 -5.13
C SER A 30 -3.99 -1.41 -4.46
N PHE A 31 -4.93 -1.88 -3.64
CA PHE A 31 -4.81 -3.10 -2.84
C PHE A 31 -5.18 -4.36 -3.63
N GLY A 32 -4.41 -5.43 -3.45
CA GLY A 32 -4.84 -6.78 -3.83
C GLY A 32 -4.77 -7.14 -5.32
N PHE A 33 -4.01 -6.40 -6.14
CA PHE A 33 -3.73 -6.81 -7.54
C PHE A 33 -2.24 -6.83 -7.84
N ILE A 34 -1.85 -7.69 -8.78
CA ILE A 34 -0.46 -7.86 -9.20
C ILE A 34 -0.09 -6.80 -10.24
N LYS A 35 -0.88 -6.72 -11.31
CA LYS A 35 -0.74 -5.75 -12.40
C LYS A 35 -2.12 -5.32 -12.89
N LYS A 36 -2.31 -4.01 -13.06
CA LYS A 36 -3.53 -3.43 -13.63
C LYS A 36 -3.14 -2.61 -14.85
N HIS A 37 -3.82 -2.85 -15.97
CA HIS A 37 -3.64 -2.03 -17.16
C HIS A 37 -4.04 -0.58 -16.84
N ASN A 38 -3.12 0.35 -17.10
CA ASN A 38 -3.21 1.76 -16.71
C ASN A 38 -3.24 2.69 -17.94
N GLY A 39 -3.40 2.13 -19.14
CA GLY A 39 -3.49 2.86 -20.40
C GLY A 39 -2.26 2.67 -21.27
N PHE A 40 -2.14 3.51 -22.29
CA PHE A 40 -1.03 3.50 -23.23
C PHE A 40 -0.10 4.69 -22.97
N ASP A 41 1.20 4.47 -23.12
CA ASP A 41 2.19 5.55 -23.11
C ASP A 41 2.11 6.39 -24.40
N GLU A 42 2.82 7.51 -24.51
CA GLU A 42 2.84 8.35 -25.72
C GLU A 42 3.29 7.58 -26.98
N ASN A 43 4.00 6.47 -26.78
CA ASN A 43 4.46 5.56 -27.83
C ASN A 43 3.49 4.41 -28.15
N GLY A 44 2.28 4.38 -27.56
CA GLY A 44 1.27 3.35 -27.82
C GLY A 44 1.53 2.01 -27.12
N ASN A 45 2.48 1.95 -26.18
CA ASN A 45 2.78 0.73 -25.42
C ASN A 45 1.87 0.59 -24.19
N ASP A 46 1.43 -0.63 -23.90
CA ASP A 46 0.65 -0.93 -22.68
C ASP A 46 1.43 -0.59 -21.41
N VAL A 47 0.89 0.33 -20.61
CA VAL A 47 1.42 0.69 -19.30
C VAL A 47 0.66 -0.08 -18.23
N PHE A 48 1.40 -0.80 -17.40
CA PHE A 48 0.84 -1.53 -16.27
C PHE A 48 1.23 -0.86 -14.96
N LYS A 49 0.24 -0.62 -14.10
CA LYS A 49 0.47 -0.21 -12.72
C LYS A 49 0.59 -1.45 -11.85
N GLN A 50 1.63 -1.50 -11.02
CA GLN A 50 1.77 -2.54 -10.00
C GLN A 50 0.91 -2.20 -8.78
N GLY A 51 0.19 -3.20 -8.27
CA GLY A 51 -0.55 -3.04 -7.02
C GLY A 51 0.36 -3.23 -5.81
N LYS A 52 -0.14 -2.88 -4.62
CA LYS A 52 0.61 -3.08 -3.38
C LYS A 52 0.52 -4.53 -2.94
N ASN A 53 1.61 -5.27 -3.11
CA ASN A 53 1.75 -6.67 -2.70
C ASN A 53 2.15 -6.82 -1.22
N ASN A 54 2.78 -5.80 -0.63
CA ASN A 54 3.26 -5.83 0.75
C ASN A 54 2.24 -5.18 1.69
N TRP A 55 1.52 -6.01 2.44
CA TRP A 55 0.52 -5.61 3.42
C TRP A 55 0.44 -6.63 4.56
N PHE A 56 -0.13 -6.23 5.70
CA PHE A 56 -0.36 -7.12 6.82
C PHE A 56 -1.59 -6.70 7.63
N ASN A 57 -2.16 -7.64 8.38
CA ASN A 57 -3.25 -7.35 9.31
C ASN A 57 -2.71 -7.18 10.73
N TYR A 58 -3.18 -6.15 11.43
CA TYR A 58 -2.86 -5.93 12.83
C TYR A 58 -4.02 -5.23 13.53
N LYS A 59 -4.50 -5.81 14.64
CA LYS A 59 -5.63 -5.29 15.45
C LYS A 59 -6.90 -4.97 14.63
N GLY A 60 -7.23 -5.82 13.64
CA GLY A 60 -8.41 -5.64 12.78
C GLY A 60 -8.26 -4.59 11.67
N LEU A 61 -7.09 -3.97 11.54
CA LEU A 61 -6.77 -3.07 10.44
C LEU A 61 -5.84 -3.75 9.44
N THR A 62 -6.05 -3.48 8.15
CA THR A 62 -5.15 -3.87 7.08
C THR A 62 -4.17 -2.73 6.80
N PHE A 63 -2.90 -2.96 7.13
CA PHE A 63 -1.82 -2.01 6.92
C PHE A 63 -1.18 -2.24 5.56
N ILE A 64 -1.20 -1.18 4.75
CA ILE A 64 -0.65 -1.14 3.40
C ILE A 64 0.45 -0.10 3.37
N GLU A 65 1.56 -0.42 2.72
CA GLU A 65 2.68 0.52 2.57
C GLU A 65 2.20 1.84 1.97
N ALA A 66 2.46 2.94 2.68
CA ALA A 66 2.10 4.26 2.20
C ALA A 66 2.84 4.55 0.88
N PRO A 67 2.26 5.33 -0.05
CA PRO A 67 3.03 5.79 -1.21
C PRO A 67 4.29 6.50 -0.69
N LEU A 68 5.46 6.10 -1.21
CA LEU A 68 6.72 6.79 -0.95
C LEU A 68 6.50 8.27 -1.32
N LYS A 69 6.57 9.15 -0.32
CA LYS A 69 6.70 10.59 -0.58
C LYS A 69 8.13 10.80 -1.07
N TRP A 70 8.27 11.05 -2.38
CA TRP A 70 9.50 11.57 -2.96
C TRP A 70 9.72 13.02 -2.54
#